data_AF-A0A9D4JRC8-F1
#
_entry.id   AF-A0A9D4JRC8-F1
#
_cell.length_a   1.000
_cell.length_b   1.000
_cell.length_c   1.000
_cell.angle_alpha   90.00
_cell.angle_beta   90.00
_cell.angle_gamma   90.00
#
_symmetry.space_group_name_H-M   'P 1'
#
loop_
_entity.id
_entity.type
_entity.pdbx_description
1 polymer ?
#
loop_
_entity_poly.entity_id
_entity_poly.type
_entity_poly.pdbx_seq_one_letter_code
_entity_poly.pdbx_strand_id
1 'polypeptide(L)'
;MSENDNVGNVGLDVNIMRAIKQTVQVGINHALSVQMKTMIETIITGVVDGLSKRIECLEHENTKLQNENRTLKDALDASEQYSRRNSLRIFGIPKVRNQIKAQMILS
;
A
#
# COMPACT_ATOMS: atom_id res chain seq x y z
N MET A 1 -26.26 -29.57 -77.38
CA MET A 1 -26.61 -28.44 -76.51
C MET A 1 -26.76 -28.97 -75.10
N SER A 2 -25.91 -28.49 -74.18
CA SER A 2 -26.08 -28.44 -72.71
C SER A 2 -24.75 -28.67 -72.00
N GLU A 3 -23.82 -27.75 -72.21
CA GLU A 3 -22.77 -27.42 -71.24
C GLU A 3 -23.17 -26.02 -70.73
N ASN A 4 -23.78 -25.90 -69.55
CA ASN A 4 -23.85 -24.62 -68.81
C ASN A 4 -24.41 -24.68 -67.39
N ASP A 5 -24.83 -25.84 -66.85
CA ASP A 5 -25.53 -25.86 -65.56
C ASP A 5 -24.62 -25.99 -64.31
N ASN A 6 -23.30 -26.08 -64.45
CA ASN A 6 -22.40 -26.38 -63.31
C ASN A 6 -21.71 -25.15 -62.69
N VAL A 7 -21.92 -23.94 -63.22
CA VAL A 7 -21.22 -22.72 -62.75
C VAL A 7 -21.93 -22.05 -61.55
N GLY A 8 -23.23 -22.29 -61.37
CA GLY A 8 -24.04 -21.68 -60.30
C GLY A 8 -23.78 -22.23 -58.89
N ASN A 9 -23.39 -23.50 -58.78
CA ASN A 9 -23.23 -24.18 -57.48
C ASN A 9 -21.94 -23.75 -56.75
N VAL A 10 -20.86 -23.52 -57.51
CA VAL A 10 -19.54 -23.13 -56.97
C VAL A 10 -19.55 -21.72 -56.35
N GLY A 11 -20.31 -20.79 -56.93
CA GLY A 11 -20.43 -19.42 -56.41
C GLY A 11 -21.21 -19.33 -55.09
N LEU A 12 -22.20 -20.21 -54.90
CA LEU A 12 -22.98 -20.29 -53.65
C LEU A 12 -22.12 -20.84 -52.52
N ASP A 13 -21.35 -21.90 -52.78
CA ASP A 13 -20.43 -22.50 -51.81
C ASP A 13 -19.34 -21.53 -51.33
N VAL A 14 -18.80 -20.70 -52.24
CA VAL A 14 -17.80 -19.67 -51.89
C VAL A 14 -18.38 -18.60 -50.95
N ASN A 15 -19.63 -18.19 -51.17
CA ASN A 15 -20.29 -17.22 -50.31
C ASN A 15 -20.66 -17.80 -48.94
N ILE A 16 -21.09 -19.06 -48.89
CA ILE A 16 -21.33 -19.79 -47.65
C ILE A 16 -20.02 -19.92 -46.86
N MET A 17 -18.92 -20.32 -47.51
CA MET A 17 -17.60 -20.39 -46.88
C MET A 17 -17.12 -19.03 -46.35
N ARG A 18 -17.39 -17.94 -47.08
CA ARG A 18 -17.05 -16.58 -46.63
C ARG A 18 -17.87 -16.19 -45.39
N ALA A 19 -19.17 -16.46 -45.39
CA ALA A 19 -20.05 -16.18 -44.25
C ALA A 19 -19.64 -16.99 -43.01
N ILE A 20 -19.34 -18.29 -43.18
CA ILE A 20 -18.84 -19.14 -42.08
C ILE A 20 -17.55 -18.56 -41.51
N LYS A 21 -16.58 -18.19 -42.35
CA LYS A 21 -15.32 -17.57 -41.90
C LYS A 21 -15.56 -16.28 -41.11
N GLN A 22 -16.47 -15.42 -41.57
CA GLN A 22 -16.80 -14.18 -40.87
C GLN A 22 -17.44 -14.45 -39.51
N THR A 23 -18.39 -15.38 -39.43
CA THR A 23 -19.05 -15.75 -38.16
C THR A 23 -18.06 -16.35 -37.18
N VAL A 24 -17.17 -17.24 -37.64
CA VAL A 24 -16.10 -17.82 -36.81
C VAL A 24 -15.16 -16.73 -36.30
N GLN A 25 -14.75 -15.79 -37.16
CA GLN A 25 -13.87 -14.69 -36.76
C GLN A 25 -14.51 -13.79 -35.70
N VAL A 26 -15.79 -13.46 -35.85
CA VAL A 26 -16.54 -12.66 -34.87
C VAL A 26 -16.65 -13.41 -33.54
N GLY A 27 -16.94 -14.72 -33.56
CA GLY A 27 -17.00 -15.55 -32.36
C GLY A 27 -15.66 -15.59 -31.62
N ILE A 28 -14.55 -15.76 -32.34
CA ILE A 28 -13.19 -15.76 -31.77
C ILE A 28 -12.88 -14.40 -31.15
N ASN A 29 -13.13 -13.30 -31.87
CA ASN A 29 -12.86 -11.96 -31.37
C ASN A 29 -13.67 -11.65 -30.10
N HIS A 30 -14.94 -12.08 -30.07
CA HIS A 30 -15.78 -11.92 -28.89
C HIS A 30 -15.23 -12.73 -27.70
N ALA A 31 -14.89 -14.00 -27.91
CA ALA A 31 -14.33 -14.85 -26.85
C ALA A 31 -13.03 -14.29 -26.27
N LEU A 32 -12.12 -13.81 -27.13
CA LEU A 32 -10.87 -13.17 -26.69
C LEU A 32 -11.13 -11.89 -25.90
N SER A 33 -12.06 -11.05 -26.36
CA SER A 33 -12.42 -9.82 -25.65
C SER A 33 -12.99 -10.09 -24.26
N VAL A 34 -13.84 -11.11 -24.11
CA VAL A 34 -14.41 -11.50 -22.82
C VAL A 34 -13.32 -12.05 -21.91
N GLN A 35 -12.48 -12.96 -22.41
CA GLN A 35 -11.40 -13.56 -21.64
C GLN A 35 -10.39 -12.51 -21.14
N MET A 36 -9.99 -11.56 -22.00
CA MET A 36 -9.10 -10.47 -21.60
C MET A 36 -9.71 -9.64 -20.47
N LYS A 37 -10.99 -9.28 -20.59
CA LYS A 37 -11.68 -8.50 -19.55
C LYS A 37 -11.70 -9.23 -18.21
N THR A 38 -12.10 -10.50 -18.18
CA THR A 38 -12.15 -11.30 -16.95
C THR A 38 -10.76 -11.48 -16.32
N MET A 39 -9.74 -11.69 -17.13
CA MET A 39 -8.36 -11.81 -16.65
C MET A 39 -7.86 -10.51 -16.02
N ILE A 40 -8.13 -9.37 -16.67
CA ILE A 40 -7.79 -8.04 -16.14
C ILE A 40 -8.51 -7.79 -14.80
N GLU A 41 -9.82 -8.06 -14.74
CA GLU A 41 -10.60 -7.90 -13.51
C GLU A 41 -10.05 -8.76 -12.36
N THR A 42 -9.67 -10.01 -12.66
CA THR A 42 -9.10 -10.93 -11.66
C THR A 42 -7.75 -10.42 -11.13
N ILE A 43 -6.87 -9.95 -12.02
CA ILE A 43 -5.56 -9.39 -11.64
C ILE A 43 -5.75 -8.13 -10.79
N ILE A 44 -6.60 -7.20 -11.23
CA ILE A 44 -6.86 -5.95 -10.50
C ILE A 44 -7.39 -6.27 -9.11
N THR A 45 -8.36 -7.17 -9.00
CA THR A 45 -8.95 -7.56 -7.70
C THR A 45 -7.90 -8.14 -6.77
N GLY A 46 -7.08 -9.08 -7.26
CA GLY A 46 -6.01 -9.68 -6.46
C GLY A 46 -4.96 -8.66 -6.00
N VAL A 47 -4.60 -7.70 -6.86
CA VAL A 47 -3.65 -6.62 -6.50
C VAL A 47 -4.26 -5.69 -5.46
N VAL A 48 -5.52 -5.27 -5.65
CA VAL A 48 -6.21 -4.38 -4.70
C VAL A 48 -6.35 -5.06 -3.34
N ASP A 49 -6.76 -6.31 -3.29
CA ASP A 49 -6.89 -7.06 -2.04
C ASP A 49 -5.54 -7.22 -1.33
N GLY A 50 -4.48 -7.51 -2.10
CA GLY A 50 -3.11 -7.61 -1.57
C GLY A 50 -2.61 -6.29 -0.99
N LEU A 51 -2.84 -5.18 -1.69
CA LEU A 51 -2.46 -3.85 -1.24
C LEU A 51 -3.27 -3.41 -0.01
N SER A 52 -4.58 -3.65 0.00
CA SER A 52 -5.45 -3.34 1.14
C SER A 52 -4.98 -4.04 2.42
N LYS A 53 -4.70 -5.35 2.35
CA LYS A 53 -4.14 -6.11 3.49
C LYS A 53 -2.80 -5.54 3.94
N ARG A 54 -1.94 -5.13 3.00
CA ARG A 54 -0.64 -4.55 3.34
C ARG A 54 -0.79 -3.20 4.05
N ILE A 55 -1.74 -2.38 3.61
CA ILE A 55 -2.08 -1.11 4.25
C ILE A 55 -2.54 -1.36 5.69
N GLU A 56 -3.49 -2.27 5.91
CA GLU A 56 -3.98 -2.62 7.24
C GLU A 56 -2.86 -3.07 8.18
N CYS A 57 -1.94 -3.92 7.70
CA CYS A 57 -0.77 -4.33 8.49
C CYS A 57 0.12 -3.13 8.87
N LEU A 58 0.38 -2.22 7.93
CA LEU A 58 1.21 -1.04 8.17
C LEU A 58 0.56 -0.05 9.12
N GLU A 59 -0.75 0.16 9.03
CA GLU A 59 -1.51 1.00 9.95
C GLU A 59 -1.48 0.44 11.38
N HIS A 60 -1.62 -0.88 11.52
CA HIS A 60 -1.51 -1.56 12.80
C HIS A 60 -0.10 -1.43 13.40
N GLU A 61 0.93 -1.66 12.60
CA GLU A 61 2.34 -1.52 13.03
C GLU A 61 2.66 -0.07 13.44
N ASN A 62 2.20 0.92 12.67
CA ASN A 62 2.40 2.32 12.98
C ASN A 62 1.72 2.70 14.31
N THR A 63 0.49 2.25 14.53
CA THR A 63 -0.23 2.47 15.79
C THR A 63 0.53 1.86 16.97
N LYS A 64 1.05 0.64 16.81
CA LYS A 64 1.87 -0.02 17.84
C LYS A 64 3.13 0.80 18.15
N LEU A 65 3.88 1.22 17.14
CA LEU A 65 5.11 2.02 17.29
C LEU A 65 4.84 3.40 17.89
N GLN A 66 3.71 4.02 17.58
CA GLN A 66 3.29 5.29 18.19
C GLN A 66 3.04 5.12 19.68
N ASN A 67 2.37 4.04 20.08
CA ASN A 67 2.12 3.74 21.49
C ASN A 67 3.43 3.47 22.23
N GLU A 68 4.33 2.67 21.66
CA GLU A 68 5.66 2.41 22.24
C GLU A 68 6.47 3.71 22.41
N ASN A 69 6.49 4.57 21.39
CA ASN A 69 7.14 5.88 21.47
C ASN A 69 6.56 6.75 22.58
N ARG A 70 5.24 6.75 22.74
CA ARG A 70 4.58 7.49 23.81
C ARG A 70 5.00 6.97 25.18
N THR A 71 4.96 5.65 25.39
CA THR A 71 5.38 5.03 26.65
C THR A 71 6.84 5.35 26.97
N LEU A 72 7.74 5.30 25.98
CA LEU A 72 9.14 5.63 26.16
C LEU A 72 9.36 7.11 26.50
N LYS A 73 8.61 8.03 25.88
CA LYS A 73 8.65 9.45 26.22
C LYS A 73 8.19 9.70 27.65
N ASP A 74 7.06 9.11 28.05
CA ASP A 74 6.54 9.26 29.42
C ASP A 74 7.54 8.70 30.45
N ALA A 75 8.19 7.58 30.15
CA ALA A 75 9.23 6.99 31.01
C ALA A 75 10.49 7.86 31.09
N LEU A 76 10.90 8.47 29.97
CA LEU A 76 12.03 9.41 29.93
C LEU A 76 11.74 10.65 30.76
N ASP A 77 10.57 11.27 30.59
CA ASP A 77 10.16 12.44 31.35
C ASP A 77 10.11 12.16 32.85
N ALA A 78 9.56 11.00 33.25
CA ALA A 78 9.58 10.58 34.64
C ALA A 78 11.03 10.44 35.16
N SER A 79 11.91 9.79 34.39
CA SER A 79 13.33 9.62 34.74
C SER A 79 14.05 10.96 34.90
N GLU A 80 13.83 11.91 34.00
CA GLU A 80 14.39 13.25 34.10
C GLU A 80 13.90 13.99 35.34
N GLN A 81 12.61 13.88 35.67
CA GLN A 81 12.05 14.47 36.88
C GLN A 81 12.67 13.87 38.15
N TYR A 82 12.83 12.54 38.21
CA TYR A 82 13.51 11.86 39.32
C TYR A 82 14.97 12.32 39.44
N SER A 83 15.69 12.45 38.32
CA SER A 83 17.07 12.92 38.31
C SER A 83 17.19 14.37 38.81
N ARG A 84 16.27 15.26 38.39
CA ARG A 84 16.26 16.67 38.78
C ARG A 84 15.79 16.92 40.21
N ARG A 85 15.16 15.95 40.87
CA ARG A 85 14.54 16.10 42.19
C ARG A 85 15.49 16.56 43.29
N ASN A 86 16.80 16.31 43.15
CA ASN A 86 17.84 16.77 44.08
C ASN A 86 18.74 17.89 43.50
N SER A 87 18.39 18.47 42.34
CA SER A 87 19.17 19.53 41.71
C SER A 87 18.41 20.85 41.73
N LEU A 88 19.01 21.91 42.27
CA LEU A 88 18.48 23.26 42.20
C LEU A 88 19.28 24.06 41.17
N ARG A 89 18.61 24.60 40.14
CA ARG A 89 19.26 25.45 39.14
C ARG A 89 19.10 26.91 39.55
N ILE A 90 20.19 27.53 40.01
CA ILE A 90 20.19 28.93 40.45
C ILE A 90 20.71 29.80 39.30
N PHE A 91 19.95 30.85 38.95
CA PHE A 91 20.31 31.80 37.91
C PHE A 91 20.71 33.15 38.53
N GLY A 92 21.50 33.94 37.82
CA GLY A 92 21.86 35.31 38.23
C GLY A 92 22.92 35.41 39.33
N ILE A 93 23.62 34.33 39.68
CA ILE A 93 24.76 34.40 40.62
C ILE A 93 25.93 35.12 39.95
N PRO A 94 26.39 36.27 40.46
CA PRO A 94 27.60 36.93 39.96
C PRO A 94 28.79 35.99 40.10
N LYS A 95 29.66 35.88 39.08
CA LYS A 95 30.82 34.97 39.04
C LYS A 95 31.96 35.38 40.00
N VAL A 96 31.66 35.69 41.27
CA VAL A 96 32.66 36.11 42.25
C VAL A 96 33.37 34.88 42.83
N ARG A 97 34.70 34.96 42.94
CA ARG A 97 35.66 33.85 43.19
C ARG A 97 35.59 33.15 44.55
N ASN A 98 34.65 33.47 45.43
CA ASN A 98 34.65 32.93 46.80
C ASN A 98 33.52 31.89 46.96
N GLN A 99 33.83 30.62 46.69
CA GLN A 99 32.99 29.50 47.08
C GLN A 99 32.84 29.49 48.60
N ILE A 100 31.66 29.88 49.09
CA ILE A 100 31.29 29.76 50.50
C ILE A 100 31.19 28.26 50.81
N LYS A 101 32.19 27.72 51.49
CA LYS A 101 32.10 26.38 52.11
C LYS A 101 31.13 26.48 53.26
N ALA A 102 29.95 25.87 53.12
CA ALA A 102 29.00 25.75 54.22
C ALA A 102 29.66 24.95 55.36
N GLN A 103 30.01 25.66 56.44
CA GLN A 103 30.43 25.05 57.69
C GLN A 103 29.16 24.56 58.38
N MET A 104 29.02 23.23 58.47
CA MET A 104 27.94 22.55 59.20
C MET A 104 27.97 23.02 60.66
N ILE A 105 26.97 23.80 61.09
CA ILE A 105 26.66 23.96 62.52
C ILE A 105 25.73 22.79 62.85
N LEU A 106 26.32 21.71 63.35
CA LEU A 106 25.60 20.69 64.10
C LEU A 106 25.52 21.18 65.56
N SER A 107 24.34 21.62 65.95
CA SER A 107 23.94 21.83 67.35
C SER A 107 23.14 20.63 67.84
#